data_AF-A0AAN8SX82-F1
#
_entry.id   AF-A0AAN8SX82-F1
#
_cell.length_a   1.000
_cell.length_b   1.000
_cell.length_c   1.000
_cell.angle_alpha   90.00
_cell.angle_beta   90.00
_cell.angle_gamma   90.00
#
_symmetry.space_group_name_H-M   'P 1'
#
loop_
_entity.id
_entity.type
_entity.pdbx_description
1 polymer ?
#
loop_
_entity_poly.entity_id
_entity_poly.type
_entity_poly.pdbx_seq_one_letter_code
_entity_poly.pdbx_strand_id
1 'polypeptide(L)'
;MGDNRRCLCSHGISGYVTVRASSSSAHFQNNVRSIALTEFIELFFANRYRRIRGLAVTDINAAEWCEKKMEYTLLCGKPEKTKAMKAGSSRHEALKEEVIKKVKVRVDSAEDVWALKFFNFIVGANPLLFDGLTRELPLFC
;
A
#
# COMPACT_ATOMS: atom_id res chain seq x y z
N MET A 1 -3.07 -26.02 38.13
CA MET A 1 -3.46 -26.63 36.83
C MET A 1 -4.50 -25.73 36.19
N GLY A 2 -4.14 -25.04 35.11
CA GLY A 2 -4.99 -24.04 34.48
C GLY A 2 -4.22 -23.25 33.42
N ASP A 3 -3.67 -23.96 32.43
CA ASP A 3 -3.05 -23.39 31.25
C ASP A 3 -4.15 -23.11 30.22
N ASN A 4 -4.64 -21.87 30.18
CA ASN A 4 -5.66 -21.42 29.24
C ASN A 4 -4.96 -20.88 27.98
N ARG A 5 -4.47 -21.82 27.15
CA ARG A 5 -4.14 -21.56 25.73
C ARG A 5 -5.43 -21.15 25.02
N ARG A 6 -5.72 -19.86 25.01
CA ARG A 6 -6.80 -19.29 24.23
C ARG A 6 -6.33 -19.18 22.78
N CYS A 7 -6.58 -20.24 22.02
CA CYS A 7 -6.58 -20.24 20.56
C CYS A 7 -7.42 -19.06 20.07
N LEU A 8 -6.80 -18.05 19.46
CA LEU A 8 -7.48 -17.02 18.69
C LEU A 8 -7.39 -17.39 17.19
N CYS A 9 -7.99 -18.54 16.84
CA CYS A 9 -8.36 -18.82 15.46
C CYS A 9 -9.80 -18.32 15.27
N SER A 10 -9.98 -17.10 14.72
CA SER A 10 -11.18 -16.69 13.96
C SER A 10 -11.28 -15.17 13.82
N HIS A 11 -10.41 -14.55 13.01
CA HIS A 11 -10.74 -13.30 12.33
C HIS A 11 -10.20 -13.42 10.92
N GLY A 12 -10.97 -14.06 10.04
CA GLY A 12 -10.65 -14.15 8.62
C GLY A 12 -10.52 -12.74 8.06
N ILE A 13 -9.29 -12.35 7.74
CA ILE A 13 -9.02 -11.06 7.12
C ILE A 13 -9.54 -11.19 5.69
N SER A 14 -10.60 -10.45 5.35
CA SER A 14 -11.17 -10.45 4.00
C SER A 14 -10.21 -9.71 3.07
N GLY A 15 -9.40 -10.45 2.32
CA GLY A 15 -8.62 -9.94 1.20
C GLY A 15 -9.49 -9.73 -0.04
N TYR A 16 -8.93 -9.05 -1.05
CA TYR A 16 -9.53 -8.99 -2.38
C TYR A 16 -8.49 -9.41 -3.43
N VAL A 17 -8.90 -10.29 -4.35
CA VAL A 17 -8.16 -10.82 -5.49
C VAL A 17 -8.74 -10.26 -6.78
N THR A 18 -7.92 -10.03 -7.78
CA THR A 18 -8.31 -9.51 -9.10
C THR A 18 -7.85 -10.53 -10.15
N VAL A 19 -8.73 -11.20 -10.92
CA VAL A 19 -8.33 -12.39 -11.74
C VAL A 19 -8.50 -12.16 -13.25
N ARG A 20 -7.48 -12.45 -14.09
CA ARG A 20 -7.61 -13.29 -15.33
C ARG A 20 -6.27 -13.75 -15.93
N ALA A 21 -6.31 -15.00 -16.44
CA ALA A 21 -5.43 -15.78 -17.34
C ALA A 21 -3.91 -15.51 -17.43
N SER A 22 -3.15 -16.59 -17.17
CA SER A 22 -1.72 -16.90 -17.35
C SER A 22 -1.05 -16.29 -18.60
N SER A 23 0.23 -15.89 -18.64
CA SER A 23 1.45 -16.58 -18.15
C SER A 23 2.73 -15.69 -18.18
N SER A 24 3.66 -15.91 -17.21
CA SER A 24 5.16 -15.78 -17.21
C SER A 24 5.86 -14.46 -17.60
N SER A 25 7.03 -14.01 -17.09
CA SER A 25 7.90 -14.17 -15.89
C SER A 25 9.08 -13.15 -16.03
N ALA A 26 9.81 -12.89 -14.93
CA ALA A 26 11.18 -12.31 -14.82
C ALA A 26 11.33 -10.77 -14.73
N HIS A 27 12.35 -10.17 -14.07
CA HIS A 27 13.12 -10.48 -12.86
C HIS A 27 13.75 -9.13 -12.38
N PHE A 28 13.97 -8.99 -11.08
CA PHE A 28 14.33 -7.80 -10.29
C PHE A 28 15.87 -7.53 -10.25
N GLN A 29 16.32 -6.25 -10.06
CA GLN A 29 17.14 -5.80 -8.91
C GLN A 29 17.69 -4.36 -9.00
N ASN A 30 17.71 -3.69 -7.84
CA ASN A 30 18.17 -2.33 -7.53
C ASN A 30 19.61 -2.30 -6.97
N ASN A 31 20.22 -1.11 -6.87
CA ASN A 31 21.40 -0.89 -6.01
C ASN A 31 21.31 0.49 -5.31
N VAL A 32 21.52 0.51 -3.99
CA VAL A 32 21.49 1.72 -3.13
C VAL A 32 22.80 1.74 -2.33
N ARG A 33 23.45 2.90 -2.24
CA ARG A 33 24.55 3.14 -1.29
C ARG A 33 24.35 4.45 -0.53
N SER A 34 24.71 4.39 0.74
CA SER A 34 24.31 5.27 1.84
C SER A 34 25.21 6.48 2.03
N ILE A 35 24.71 7.48 2.74
CA ILE A 35 25.52 8.52 3.38
C ILE A 35 24.88 8.83 4.75
N ALA A 36 25.71 8.72 5.80
CA ALA A 36 25.34 8.93 7.21
C ALA A 36 25.69 10.36 7.65
N LEU A 37 24.86 10.90 8.55
CA LEU A 37 24.95 12.14 9.36
C LEU A 37 23.80 13.17 9.21
N THR A 38 22.80 12.92 8.37
CA THR A 38 21.42 13.48 8.50
C THR A 38 20.53 12.64 9.43
N GLU A 39 21.11 11.62 10.05
CA GLU A 39 20.39 10.44 10.52
C GLU A 39 19.45 10.70 11.69
N PHE A 40 19.61 11.68 12.58
CA PHE A 40 18.76 11.70 13.78
C PHE A 40 17.32 12.19 13.54
N ILE A 41 17.15 13.25 12.72
CA ILE A 41 15.84 13.76 12.31
C ILE A 41 15.23 12.82 11.26
N GLU A 42 16.03 12.43 10.25
CA GLU A 42 15.63 11.44 9.24
C GLU A 42 15.22 10.11 9.87
N LEU A 43 15.93 9.60 10.87
CA LEU A 43 15.60 8.36 11.57
C LEU A 43 14.35 8.52 12.43
N PHE A 44 14.11 9.68 13.04
CA PHE A 44 12.87 9.93 13.78
C PHE A 44 11.67 9.95 12.82
N PHE A 45 11.77 10.70 11.71
CA PHE A 45 10.73 10.74 10.68
C PHE A 45 10.55 9.36 10.04
N ALA A 46 11.61 8.72 9.56
CA ALA A 46 11.57 7.39 8.94
C ALA A 46 11.03 6.32 9.91
N ASN A 47 11.41 6.32 11.18
CA ASN A 47 10.86 5.40 12.18
C ASN A 47 9.39 5.68 12.48
N ARG A 48 8.94 6.93 12.41
CA ARG A 48 7.51 7.28 12.54
C ARG A 48 6.73 6.83 11.33
N TYR A 49 7.22 7.08 10.11
CA TYR A 49 6.64 6.53 8.89
C TYR A 49 6.57 5.01 9.00
N ARG A 50 7.70 4.31 9.12
CA ARG A 50 7.75 2.85 9.10
C ARG A 50 6.91 2.17 10.20
N ARG A 51 6.68 2.83 11.34
CA ARG A 51 5.77 2.33 12.40
C ARG A 51 4.29 2.61 12.15
N ILE A 52 3.94 3.69 11.47
CA ILE A 52 2.54 4.13 11.27
C ILE A 52 2.02 3.74 9.88
N ARG A 53 2.79 4.03 8.82
CA ARG A 53 2.43 3.77 7.41
C ARG A 53 3.62 3.91 6.46
N GLY A 54 3.58 3.21 5.33
CA GLY A 54 4.56 3.40 4.25
C GLY A 54 4.62 4.85 3.73
N LEU A 55 5.79 5.26 3.25
CA LEU A 55 6.02 6.57 2.66
C LEU A 55 5.30 6.68 1.31
N ALA A 56 4.45 7.69 1.12
CA ALA A 56 3.80 7.97 -0.15
C ALA A 56 4.43 9.19 -0.85
N VAL A 57 4.27 9.30 -2.16
CA VAL A 57 4.70 10.48 -2.94
C VAL A 57 4.07 11.76 -2.39
N THR A 58 2.82 11.70 -1.92
CA THR A 58 2.16 12.83 -1.25
C THR A 58 2.89 13.28 0.00
N ASP A 59 3.60 12.38 0.68
CA ASP A 59 4.35 12.71 1.87
C ASP A 59 5.65 13.45 1.52
N ILE A 60 6.33 13.02 0.45
CA ILE A 60 7.52 13.71 -0.07
C ILE A 60 7.17 15.16 -0.46
N ASN A 61 6.14 15.34 -1.29
CA ASN A 61 5.72 16.68 -1.73
C ASN A 61 5.21 17.55 -0.56
N ALA A 62 4.56 16.95 0.43
CA ALA A 62 4.09 17.70 1.60
C ALA A 62 5.25 18.12 2.52
N ALA A 63 6.30 17.30 2.64
CA ALA A 63 7.52 17.66 3.36
C ALA A 63 8.29 18.76 2.63
N GLU A 64 8.42 18.67 1.30
CA GLU A 64 9.06 19.68 0.47
C GLU A 64 8.33 21.04 0.56
N TRP A 65 6.99 21.04 0.55
CA TRP A 65 6.22 22.27 0.71
C TRP A 65 6.40 22.91 2.10
N CYS A 66 6.33 22.11 3.17
CA CYS A 66 6.54 22.57 4.53
C CYS A 66 6.81 21.40 5.49
N GLU A 67 8.07 21.26 5.92
CA GLU A 67 8.51 20.22 6.85
C GLU A 67 7.68 20.22 8.15
N LYS A 68 7.41 21.40 8.71
CA LYS A 68 6.67 21.53 9.97
C LYS A 68 5.22 21.03 9.83
N LYS A 69 4.58 21.28 8.70
CA LYS A 69 3.23 20.78 8.40
C LYS A 69 3.22 19.25 8.33
N MET A 70 4.27 18.65 7.77
CA MET A 70 4.41 17.19 7.75
C MET A 70 4.57 16.63 9.16
N GLU A 71 5.43 17.24 9.99
CA GLU A 71 5.60 16.85 11.39
C GLU A 71 4.25 16.82 12.13
N TYR A 72 3.46 17.89 12.02
CA TYR A 72 2.11 17.94 12.60
C TYR A 72 1.17 16.87 12.04
N THR A 73 1.25 16.57 10.74
CA THR A 73 0.43 15.51 10.12
C THR A 73 0.78 14.13 10.68
N LEU A 74 2.05 13.87 10.98
CA LEU A 74 2.50 12.60 11.59
C LEU A 74 2.18 12.50 13.08
N LEU A 75 2.15 13.62 13.80
CA LEU A 75 1.85 13.67 15.24
C LEU A 75 0.34 13.68 15.52
N CYS A 76 -0.41 14.50 14.80
CA CYS A 76 -1.83 14.78 15.07
C CYS A 76 -2.78 14.12 14.06
N GLY A 77 -2.27 13.56 12.96
CA GLY A 77 -3.07 12.97 11.90
C GLY A 77 -3.45 13.96 10.80
N LYS A 78 -4.15 13.44 9.77
CA LYS A 78 -4.60 14.24 8.62
C LYS A 78 -5.92 14.96 8.96
N PRO A 79 -6.13 16.18 8.41
CA PRO A 79 -7.42 16.86 8.54
C PRO A 79 -8.55 16.06 7.88
N GLU A 80 -9.80 16.34 8.27
CA GLU A 80 -10.95 15.67 7.70
C GLU A 80 -11.07 15.89 6.19
N LYS A 81 -11.50 14.85 5.46
CA LYS A 81 -11.71 14.94 4.01
C LYS A 81 -12.87 15.88 3.70
N THR A 82 -12.61 16.87 2.86
CA THR A 82 -13.65 17.78 2.35
C THR A 82 -14.65 17.05 1.43
N LYS A 83 -15.81 17.68 1.16
CA LYS A 83 -16.81 17.14 0.21
C LYS A 83 -16.21 16.87 -1.17
N ALA A 84 -15.35 17.77 -1.66
CA ALA A 84 -14.66 17.62 -2.93
C ALA A 84 -13.68 16.43 -2.93
N MET A 85 -12.92 16.23 -1.84
CA MET A 85 -12.02 15.07 -1.71
C MET A 85 -12.79 13.74 -1.67
N LYS A 86 -13.94 13.71 -0.99
CA LYS A 86 -14.83 12.53 -0.95
C LYS A 86 -15.34 12.21 -2.36
N ALA A 87 -15.85 13.21 -3.08
CA ALA A 87 -16.32 13.05 -4.46
C ALA A 87 -15.21 12.58 -5.42
N GLY A 88 -14.01 13.15 -5.33
CA GLY A 88 -12.84 12.71 -6.11
C GLY A 88 -12.45 11.26 -5.81
N SER A 89 -12.50 10.84 -4.54
CA SER A 89 -12.22 9.46 -4.14
C SER A 89 -13.25 8.48 -4.74
N SER A 90 -14.54 8.82 -4.69
CA SER A 90 -15.60 7.99 -5.27
C SER A 90 -15.48 7.85 -6.78
N ARG A 91 -15.19 8.95 -7.50
CA ARG A 91 -14.98 8.89 -8.95
C ARG A 91 -13.78 8.03 -9.30
N HIS A 92 -12.70 8.17 -8.54
CA HIS A 92 -11.49 7.38 -8.71
C HIS A 92 -11.73 5.88 -8.50
N GLU A 93 -12.53 5.50 -7.50
CA GLU A 93 -12.92 4.11 -7.27
C GLU A 93 -13.77 3.54 -8.42
N ALA A 94 -14.78 4.29 -8.88
CA ALA A 94 -15.59 3.87 -10.04
C ALA A 94 -14.73 3.64 -11.29
N LEU A 95 -13.77 4.53 -11.55
CA LEU A 95 -12.82 4.39 -12.65
C LEU A 95 -11.92 3.14 -12.49
N LYS A 96 -11.55 2.76 -11.27
CA LYS A 96 -10.79 1.52 -11.07
C LYS A 96 -11.63 0.29 -11.37
N GLU A 97 -12.88 0.29 -10.95
CA GLU A 97 -13.81 -0.84 -11.15
C GLU A 97 -14.15 -1.09 -12.62
N GLU A 98 -14.10 -0.05 -13.47
CA GLU A 98 -14.23 -0.19 -14.93
C GLU A 98 -13.16 -1.12 -15.52
N VAL A 99 -11.94 -1.13 -14.95
CA VAL A 99 -10.79 -1.87 -15.49
C VAL A 99 -10.52 -3.16 -14.70
N ILE A 100 -10.61 -3.09 -13.36
CA ILE A 100 -10.20 -4.16 -12.45
C ILE A 100 -11.32 -4.45 -11.45
N LYS A 101 -11.79 -5.70 -11.42
CA LYS A 101 -12.85 -6.15 -10.49
C LYS A 101 -12.26 -6.76 -9.22
N LYS A 102 -12.64 -6.25 -8.07
CA LYS A 102 -12.23 -6.75 -6.75
C LYS A 102 -13.10 -7.95 -6.34
N VAL A 103 -12.49 -9.11 -6.11
CA VAL A 103 -13.18 -10.34 -5.65
C VAL A 103 -12.77 -10.62 -4.21
N LYS A 104 -13.71 -10.82 -3.28
CA LYS A 104 -13.39 -11.14 -1.87
C LYS A 104 -12.76 -12.52 -1.76
N VAL A 105 -11.64 -12.61 -1.05
CA VAL A 105 -10.89 -13.86 -0.79
C VAL A 105 -10.53 -13.94 0.69
N ARG A 106 -10.60 -15.15 1.25
CA ARG A 106 -10.24 -15.40 2.65
C ARG A 106 -8.72 -15.49 2.76
N VAL A 107 -8.18 -14.90 3.81
CA VAL A 107 -6.74 -14.85 4.09
C VAL A 107 -6.54 -15.33 5.50
N ASP A 108 -5.75 -16.39 5.64
CA ASP A 108 -5.53 -17.05 6.93
C ASP A 108 -4.09 -16.85 7.41
N SER A 109 -3.12 -16.75 6.49
CA SER A 109 -1.70 -16.56 6.84
C SER A 109 -1.07 -15.25 6.34
N ALA A 110 0.09 -14.90 6.89
CA ALA A 110 0.89 -13.76 6.43
C ALA A 110 1.44 -13.97 5.01
N GLU A 111 1.78 -15.21 4.66
CA GLU A 111 2.19 -15.61 3.31
C GLU A 111 1.06 -15.37 2.29
N ASP A 112 -0.20 -15.64 2.67
CA ASP A 112 -1.36 -15.38 1.82
C ASP A 112 -1.51 -13.88 1.54
N VAL A 113 -1.26 -13.02 2.54
CA VAL A 113 -1.26 -11.56 2.34
C VAL A 113 -0.20 -11.15 1.31
N TRP A 114 1.00 -11.70 1.37
CA TRP A 114 2.06 -11.42 0.39
C TRP A 114 1.73 -11.98 -0.98
N ALA A 115 1.17 -13.19 -1.05
CA ALA A 115 0.70 -13.79 -2.30
C ALA A 115 -0.35 -12.90 -2.96
N LEU A 116 -1.30 -12.35 -2.21
CA LEU A 116 -2.30 -11.40 -2.71
C LEU A 116 -1.68 -10.12 -3.24
N LYS A 117 -0.66 -9.58 -2.56
CA LYS A 117 0.07 -8.38 -3.02
C LYS A 117 0.74 -8.64 -4.37
N PHE A 118 1.53 -9.70 -4.47
CA PHE A 118 2.20 -10.07 -5.72
C PHE A 118 1.20 -10.34 -6.84
N PHE A 119 0.11 -11.04 -6.53
CA PHE A 119 -0.92 -11.35 -7.49
C PHE A 119 -1.59 -10.08 -8.04
N ASN A 120 -1.98 -9.15 -7.16
CA ASN A 120 -2.56 -7.86 -7.57
C ASN A 120 -1.58 -7.00 -8.38
N PHE A 121 -0.28 -7.07 -8.10
CA PHE A 121 0.75 -6.41 -8.93
C PHE A 121 0.78 -7.00 -10.34
N ILE A 122 0.85 -8.34 -10.45
CA ILE A 122 0.89 -9.02 -11.75
C ILE A 122 -0.36 -8.68 -12.58
N VAL A 123 -1.53 -8.70 -11.94
CA VAL A 123 -2.82 -8.40 -12.60
C VAL A 123 -2.89 -6.96 -13.09
N GLY A 124 -2.26 -6.01 -12.41
CA GLY A 124 -2.12 -4.63 -12.90
C GLY A 124 -1.02 -4.46 -13.95
N ALA A 125 0.08 -5.21 -13.85
CA ALA A 125 1.21 -5.04 -14.78
C ALA A 125 0.89 -5.59 -16.17
N ASN A 126 0.12 -6.68 -16.27
CA ASN A 126 -0.18 -7.31 -17.56
C ASN A 126 -0.98 -6.40 -18.51
N PRO A 127 -2.13 -5.80 -18.12
CA PRO A 127 -2.86 -4.88 -18.99
C PRO A 127 -2.05 -3.63 -19.35
N LEU A 128 -1.17 -3.17 -18.46
CA LEU A 128 -0.25 -2.07 -18.77
C LEU A 128 0.70 -2.43 -19.92
N LEU A 129 1.21 -3.66 -19.92
CA LEU A 129 2.15 -4.14 -20.95
C LEU A 129 1.46 -4.49 -22.28
N PHE A 130 0.26 -5.06 -22.24
CA PHE A 130 -0.44 -5.54 -23.45
C PHE A 130 -1.41 -4.53 -24.04
N ASP A 131 -2.25 -3.92 -23.19
CA ASP A 131 -3.31 -3.00 -23.62
C ASP A 131 -2.90 -1.53 -23.47
N GLY A 132 -1.73 -1.26 -22.88
CA GLY A 132 -1.25 0.09 -22.58
C GLY A 132 -2.09 0.80 -21.52
N LEU A 133 -2.95 0.07 -20.80
CA LEU A 133 -3.98 0.67 -19.95
C LEU A 133 -3.98 0.05 -18.56
N THR A 134 -3.55 0.82 -17.56
CA THR A 134 -3.72 0.50 -16.14
C THR A 134 -3.76 1.80 -15.36
N ARG A 135 -4.80 1.98 -14.53
CA ARG A 135 -4.99 3.22 -13.77
C ARG A 135 -4.08 3.33 -12.55
N GLU A 136 -3.79 2.20 -11.91
CA GLU A 136 -2.88 2.13 -10.77
C GLU A 136 -2.17 0.79 -10.71
N LEU A 137 -0.90 0.82 -10.33
CA LEU A 137 -0.10 -0.36 -10.08
C LEU A 137 0.42 -0.31 -8.63
N PRO A 138 0.07 -1.27 -7.78
CA PRO A 138 0.48 -1.24 -6.38
C PRO A 138 1.97 -1.58 -6.25
N LEU A 139 2.76 -0.68 -5.68
CA LEU A 139 4.16 -0.94 -5.35
C LEU A 139 4.28 -1.28 -3.87
N PHE A 140 4.97 -2.38 -3.56
CA PHE A 140 5.21 -2.84 -2.21
C PHE A 140 6.70 -2.69 -1.87
N CYS A 141 6.99 -2.20 -0.66
CA CYS A 141 8.32 -1.98 -0.09
C CYS A 141 8.47 -2.79 1.19
#